data_AF-A0A7X8VBN6-F1
#
_entry.id   AF-A0A7X8VBN6-F1
#
_cell.length_a   1.000
_cell.length_b   1.000
_cell.length_c   1.000
_cell.angle_alpha   90.00
_cell.angle_beta   90.00
_cell.angle_gamma   90.00
#
_symmetry.space_group_name_H-M   'P 1'
#
loop_
_entity.id
_entity.type
_entity.pdbx_description
1 polymer ?
#
loop_
_entity_poly.entity_id
_entity_poly.type
_entity_poly.pdbx_seq_one_letter_code
_entity_poly.pdbx_strand_id
1 'polypeptide(L)'
;MGRKLTFEVTVPEGLKPGDKFQAEVELPTSPMSRRGQLAGLSLEEMTDDQLKREIINAKSVLYKATKRGASEETIAKNEARVEAALAEKARRDAMKKETEATEEDIAEDVPVDFETADEI
;
A
#
# COMPACT_ATOMS: atom_id res chain seq x y z
N MET A 1 -23.93 7.30 8.41
CA MET A 1 -25.07 7.19 7.47
C MET A 1 -25.27 5.71 7.16
N GLY A 2 -26.41 5.13 7.55
CA GLY A 2 -26.69 3.70 7.31
C GLY A 2 -27.16 3.47 5.87
N ARG A 3 -26.62 2.46 5.19
CA ARG A 3 -27.07 2.04 3.85
C ARG A 3 -28.45 1.39 4.00
N LYS A 4 -29.47 1.98 3.36
CA LYS A 4 -30.78 1.35 3.19
C LYS A 4 -30.68 0.42 1.96
N LEU A 5 -31.00 -0.86 2.14
CA LEU A 5 -31.15 -1.82 1.05
C LEU A 5 -32.64 -2.14 0.90
N THR A 6 -33.14 -1.98 -0.32
CA THR A 6 -34.52 -2.29 -0.71
C THR A 6 -34.45 -3.48 -1.67
N PHE A 7 -35.20 -4.54 -1.38
CA PHE A 7 -35.25 -5.76 -2.19
C PHE A 7 -36.67 -5.92 -2.75
N GLU A 8 -36.78 -6.13 -4.06
CA GLU A 8 -38.01 -6.59 -4.70
C GLU A 8 -37.95 -8.11 -4.80
N VAL A 9 -38.88 -8.81 -4.13
CA VAL A 9 -38.92 -10.26 -4.10
C VAL A 9 -40.23 -10.71 -4.72
N THR A 10 -40.16 -11.49 -5.81
CA THR A 10 -41.31 -12.13 -6.44
C THR A 10 -41.68 -13.40 -5.67
N VAL A 11 -42.92 -13.45 -5.18
CA VAL A 11 -43.47 -14.61 -4.46
C VAL A 11 -43.69 -15.77 -5.47
N PRO A 12 -43.23 -17.00 -5.18
CA PRO A 12 -43.48 -18.15 -6.05
C PRO A 12 -44.98 -18.45 -6.18
N GLU A 13 -45.44 -18.80 -7.39
CA GLU A 13 -46.85 -19.15 -7.63
C GLU A 13 -47.24 -20.44 -6.92
N GLY A 14 -48.31 -20.37 -6.12
CA GLY A 14 -48.88 -21.51 -5.38
C GLY A 14 -48.92 -21.35 -3.85
N LEU A 15 -48.32 -20.30 -3.29
CA LEU A 15 -48.33 -20.02 -1.84
C LEU A 15 -49.60 -19.27 -1.43
N LYS A 16 -50.23 -19.70 -0.34
CA LYS A 16 -51.43 -19.04 0.21
C LYS A 16 -51.03 -17.90 1.18
N PRO A 17 -51.92 -16.94 1.45
CA PRO A 17 -51.69 -15.94 2.49
C PRO A 17 -51.43 -16.64 3.83
N GLY A 18 -50.22 -16.49 4.36
CA GLY A 18 -49.79 -17.12 5.61
C GLY A 18 -48.69 -18.17 5.46
N ASP A 19 -48.38 -18.61 4.24
CA ASP A 19 -47.22 -19.49 4.01
C ASP A 19 -45.90 -18.72 4.05
N LYS A 20 -44.89 -19.32 4.68
CA LYS A 20 -43.55 -18.74 4.80
C LYS A 20 -42.66 -19.32 3.70
N PHE A 21 -42.02 -18.46 2.92
CA PHE A 21 -40.96 -18.86 2.00
C PHE A 21 -39.64 -18.19 2.41
N GLN A 22 -38.53 -18.88 2.13
CA GLN A 22 -37.19 -18.35 2.39
C GLN A 22 -36.64 -17.76 1.09
N ALA A 23 -36.20 -16.51 1.15
CA ALA A 23 -35.43 -15.88 0.08
C ALA A 23 -33.99 -15.71 0.60
N GLU A 24 -33.05 -16.41 -0.02
CA GLU A 24 -31.64 -16.30 0.32
C GLU A 24 -31.06 -15.06 -0.37
N VAL A 25 -30.63 -14.09 0.43
CA VAL A 25 -30.07 -12.83 -0.04
C VAL A 25 -28.60 -12.78 0.33
N GLU A 26 -27.74 -13.00 -0.64
CA GLU A 26 -26.30 -12.81 -0.46
C GLU A 26 -25.96 -11.31 -0.51
N LEU A 27 -25.61 -10.75 0.65
CA LEU A 27 -25.05 -9.41 0.72
C LEU A 27 -23.59 -9.47 0.24
N PRO A 28 -23.13 -8.54 -0.62
CA PRO A 28 -21.71 -8.46 -0.96
C PRO A 28 -20.94 -8.15 0.33
N THR A 29 -20.15 -9.13 0.78
CA THR A 29 -19.21 -8.93 1.86
C THR A 29 -18.21 -7.89 1.38
N SER A 30 -18.31 -6.67 1.89
CA SER A 30 -17.25 -5.69 1.66
C SER A 30 -15.96 -6.34 2.14
N PRO A 31 -14.87 -6.32 1.35
CA PRO A 31 -13.63 -6.96 1.75
C PRO A 31 -13.26 -6.34 3.10
N MET A 32 -13.22 -7.18 4.14
CA MET A 32 -12.78 -6.75 5.46
C MET A 32 -11.37 -6.18 5.28
N SER A 33 -11.24 -4.85 5.16
CA SER A 33 -9.94 -4.21 5.21
C SER A 33 -9.49 -4.36 6.66
N ARG A 34 -8.76 -5.44 6.94
CA ARG A 34 -8.14 -5.63 8.25
C ARG A 34 -7.24 -4.42 8.45
N ARG A 35 -7.54 -3.66 9.50
CA ARG A 35 -6.78 -2.47 9.89
C ARG A 35 -5.29 -2.88 9.98
N GLY A 36 -4.47 -2.37 9.05
CA GLY A 36 -3.05 -2.72 8.92
C GLY A 36 -2.65 -3.48 7.64
N GLN A 37 -3.58 -3.83 6.75
CA GLN A 37 -3.26 -4.32 5.42
C GLN A 37 -2.97 -3.11 4.52
N LEU A 38 -1.69 -2.75 4.39
CA LEU A 38 -1.22 -2.14 3.14
C LEU A 38 -1.56 -3.13 2.04
N ALA A 39 -2.62 -2.82 1.31
CA ALA A 39 -3.44 -3.77 0.57
C ALA A 39 -2.68 -4.36 -0.62
N GLY A 40 -2.06 -5.54 -0.47
CA GLY A 40 -1.57 -6.34 -1.59
C GLY A 40 -0.56 -5.68 -2.54
N LEU A 41 -0.11 -4.46 -2.23
CA LEU A 41 0.87 -3.69 -2.98
C LEU A 41 2.25 -4.26 -2.71
N SER A 42 3.04 -4.45 -3.77
CA SER A 42 4.43 -4.87 -3.64
C SER A 42 5.25 -3.78 -2.94
N LEU A 43 6.43 -4.13 -2.40
CA LEU A 43 7.32 -3.13 -1.79
C LEU A 43 7.68 -2.00 -2.76
N GLU A 44 7.74 -2.32 -4.06
CA GLU A 44 8.04 -1.38 -5.15
C GLU A 44 6.90 -0.38 -5.39
N GLU A 45 5.65 -0.82 -5.22
CA GLU A 45 4.45 0.00 -5.44
C GLU A 45 4.08 0.88 -4.22
N MET A 46 4.70 0.66 -3.06
CA MET A 46 4.44 1.46 -1.87
C MET A 46 4.96 2.89 -2.01
N THR A 47 4.23 3.89 -1.53
CA THR A 47 4.79 5.24 -1.37
C THR A 47 5.88 5.26 -0.28
N ASP A 48 6.73 6.28 -0.24
CA ASP A 48 7.82 6.33 0.75
C ASP A 48 7.32 6.31 2.20
N ASP A 49 6.20 6.97 2.48
CA ASP A 49 5.62 6.97 3.84
C ASP A 49 4.98 5.61 4.18
N GLN A 50 4.44 4.92 3.18
CA GLN A 50 3.97 3.54 3.33
C GLN A 50 5.14 2.59 3.58
N LEU A 51 6.24 2.73 2.84
CA LEU A 51 7.47 1.93 3.02
C LEU A 51 8.09 2.15 4.40
N LYS A 52 8.16 3.40 4.88
CA LYS A 52 8.59 3.71 6.27
C LYS A 52 7.70 3.01 7.30
N ARG A 53 6.39 3.02 7.10
CA ARG A 53 5.45 2.35 8.02
C ARG A 53 5.60 0.84 7.99
N GLU A 54 5.84 0.28 6.81
CA GLU A 54 6.09 -1.15 6.62
C GLU A 54 7.37 -1.61 7.32
N ILE A 55 8.46 -0.83 7.23
CA ILE A 55 9.71 -1.11 7.97
C ILE A 55 9.46 -1.15 9.48
N ILE A 56 8.70 -0.19 10.02
CA ILE A 56 8.36 -0.15 11.45
C ILE A 56 7.54 -1.39 11.85
N ASN A 57 6.56 -1.76 11.03
CA ASN A 57 5.72 -2.93 11.28
C ASN A 57 6.56 -4.21 11.24
N ALA A 58 7.39 -4.40 10.21
CA ALA A 58 8.26 -5.56 10.04
C ALA A 58 9.21 -5.72 11.24
N LYS A 59 9.85 -4.63 11.69
CA LYS A 59 10.70 -4.63 12.89
C LYS A 59 9.91 -4.97 14.16
N SER A 60 8.69 -4.44 14.32
CA SER A 60 7.85 -4.75 15.47
C SER A 60 7.42 -6.23 15.49
N VAL A 61 7.11 -6.80 14.32
CA VAL A 61 6.77 -8.22 14.19
C VAL A 61 7.97 -9.09 14.54
N LEU A 62 9.16 -8.79 14.00
CA LEU A 62 10.40 -9.48 14.34
C LEU A 62 10.68 -9.42 15.83
N TYR A 63 10.65 -8.23 16.44
CA TYR A 63 10.85 -8.04 17.88
C TYR A 63 9.86 -8.86 18.72
N LYS A 64 8.58 -8.88 18.35
CA LYS A 64 7.58 -9.68 19.06
C LYS A 64 7.81 -11.19 18.85
N ALA A 65 8.28 -11.59 17.66
CA ALA A 65 8.59 -12.98 17.34
C ALA A 65 9.80 -13.51 18.10
N THR A 66 10.85 -12.71 18.24
CA THR A 66 12.02 -13.06 19.06
C THR A 66 11.65 -13.08 20.54
N LYS A 67 10.91 -12.08 21.03
CA LYS A 67 10.50 -12.00 22.44
C LYS A 67 9.61 -13.17 22.88
N ARG A 68 8.75 -13.68 22.00
CA ARG A 68 7.87 -14.84 22.29
C ARG A 68 8.55 -16.20 22.09
N GLY A 69 9.82 -16.23 21.66
CA GLY A 69 10.52 -17.48 21.33
C GLY A 69 9.86 -18.25 20.19
N ALA A 70 9.48 -17.56 19.11
CA ALA A 70 8.95 -18.23 17.92
C ALA A 70 10.00 -19.17 17.29
N SER A 71 9.55 -20.09 16.42
CA SER A 71 10.47 -20.96 15.69
C SER A 71 11.48 -20.17 14.87
N GLU A 72 12.68 -20.75 14.70
CA GLU A 72 13.77 -20.15 13.91
C GLU A 72 13.31 -19.84 12.48
N GLU A 73 12.52 -20.72 11.86
CA GLU A 73 11.93 -20.51 10.54
C GLU A 73 11.03 -19.26 10.49
N THR A 74 10.29 -18.98 11.57
CA THR A 74 9.44 -17.78 11.67
C THR A 74 10.28 -16.53 11.84
N ILE A 75 11.38 -16.61 12.60
CA ILE A 75 12.31 -15.50 12.80
C ILE A 75 12.99 -15.16 11.47
N ALA A 76 13.53 -16.16 10.76
CA ALA A 76 14.18 -15.99 9.47
C ALA A 76 13.25 -15.36 8.41
N LYS A 77 11.98 -15.78 8.34
CA LYS A 77 10.99 -15.15 7.44
C LYS A 77 10.74 -13.67 7.79
N ASN A 78 10.73 -13.33 9.08
CA ASN A 78 10.54 -11.94 9.51
C ASN A 78 11.79 -11.09 9.27
N GLU A 79 12.98 -11.66 9.43
CA GLU A 79 14.26 -11.01 9.10
C GLU A 79 14.34 -10.70 7.61
N ALA A 80 14.02 -11.68 6.75
CA ALA A 80 13.98 -11.47 5.30
C ALA A 80 13.00 -10.35 4.89
N ARG A 81 11.85 -10.23 5.57
CA ARG A 81 10.90 -9.12 5.34
C ARG A 81 11.49 -7.77 5.74
N VAL A 82 12.19 -7.69 6.86
CA VAL A 82 12.86 -6.45 7.31
C VAL A 82 13.96 -6.07 6.33
N GLU A 83 14.77 -7.04 5.90
CA GLU A 83 15.86 -6.82 4.95
C GLU A 83 15.33 -6.35 3.60
N ALA A 84 14.31 -7.00 3.04
CA ALA A 84 13.71 -6.59 1.76
C ALA A 84 13.17 -5.15 1.81
N ALA A 85 12.47 -4.77 2.89
CA ALA A 85 11.93 -3.43 3.05
C ALA A 85 13.04 -2.37 3.22
N LEU A 86 14.15 -2.71 3.90
CA LEU A 86 15.30 -1.81 4.04
C LEU A 86 16.09 -1.68 2.73
N ALA A 87 16.24 -2.77 1.98
CA ALA A 87 16.91 -2.77 0.68
C ALA A 87 16.15 -1.89 -0.33
N GLU A 88 14.82 -1.97 -0.35
CA GLU A 88 13.99 -1.11 -1.20
C GLU A 88 14.13 0.37 -0.82
N LYS A 89 14.14 0.68 0.47
CA LYS A 89 14.39 2.06 0.92
C LYS A 89 15.76 2.55 0.48
N ALA A 90 16.80 1.72 0.62
CA ALA A 90 18.15 2.07 0.19
C ALA A 90 18.23 2.31 -1.33
N ARG A 91 17.52 1.50 -2.14
CA ARG A 91 17.42 1.72 -3.59
C ARG A 91 16.78 3.07 -3.92
N ARG A 92 15.71 3.44 -3.22
CA ARG A 92 15.05 4.74 -3.43
C ARG A 92 15.90 5.92 -2.97
N ASP A 93 16.58 5.79 -1.83
CA ASP A 93 17.48 6.82 -1.34
C ASP A 93 18.68 7.00 -2.30
N ALA A 94 19.20 5.90 -2.87
CA ALA A 94 20.25 5.96 -3.90
C ALA A 94 19.74 6.59 -5.22
N MET A 95 18.56 6.19 -5.69
CA MET A 95 17.96 6.74 -6.91
C MET A 95 17.66 8.24 -6.77
N LYS A 96 17.19 8.69 -5.60
CA LYS A 96 16.99 10.13 -5.31
C LYS A 96 18.32 10.89 -5.35
N LYS A 97 19.37 10.31 -4.77
CA LYS A 97 20.69 10.92 -4.77
C LYS A 97 21.28 11.03 -6.18
N GLU A 98 21.05 10.05 -7.03
CA GLU A 98 21.46 10.09 -8.45
C GLU A 98 20.67 11.14 -9.25
N THR A 99 19.37 11.29 -9.01
CA THR A 99 18.56 12.33 -9.67
C THR A 99 18.96 13.74 -9.22
N GLU A 100 19.23 13.94 -7.92
CA GLU A 100 19.69 15.24 -7.39
C GLU A 100 21.09 15.61 -7.93
N ALA A 101 22.02 14.64 -8.01
CA ALA A 101 23.33 14.88 -8.59
C ALA A 101 23.27 15.25 -10.09
N THR A 102 22.36 14.64 -10.85
CA THR A 102 22.20 14.94 -12.28
C THR A 102 21.56 16.31 -12.50
N GLU A 103 20.65 16.75 -11.62
CA GLU A 103 20.05 18.09 -11.69
C GLU A 103 21.04 19.22 -11.34
N GLU A 104 21.94 18.99 -10.38
CA GLU A 104 23.03 19.94 -10.06
C GLU A 104 24.02 20.07 -11.24
N ASP A 105 24.37 18.96 -11.90
CA ASP A 105 25.28 18.99 -13.07
C ASP A 105 24.68 19.72 -14.29
N ILE A 106 23.36 19.73 -14.46
CA ILE A 106 22.69 20.47 -15.55
C ILE A 106 22.56 21.96 -15.23
N ALA A 107 22.47 22.32 -13.95
CA ALA A 107 22.33 23.71 -13.50
C ALA A 107 23.66 24.50 -13.54
N GLU A 108 24.81 23.82 -13.50
CA GLU A 108 26.13 24.47 -13.58
C GLU A 108 26.57 24.83 -15.01
N ASP A 109 25.92 24.28 -16.05
CA ASP A 109 26.34 24.42 -17.45
C ASP A 109 25.41 25.32 -18.30
N VAL A 110 24.73 26.28 -17.68
CA VAL A 110 24.12 27.41 -18.41
C VAL A 110 25.09 28.59 -18.38
N PRO A 111 26.00 28.75 -19.37
CA PRO A 111 26.69 30.00 -19.56
C PRO A 111 25.64 31.07 -19.86
N VAL A 112 25.45 32.00 -18.92
CA VAL A 112 24.69 33.23 -19.15
C VAL A 112 25.54 34.18 -19.99
N ASP A 113 25.87 33.76 -21.21
CA ASP A 113 26.46 34.63 -22.23
C ASP A 113 25.36 34.98 -23.23
N PHE A 114 24.56 35.98 -22.88
CA PHE A 114 23.83 36.77 -23.88
C PHE A 114 24.51 38.12 -24.02
N GLU A 115 25.71 38.12 -24.61
CA GLU A 115 26.13 39.23 -25.46
C GLU A 115 25.27 39.19 -26.72
N THR A 116 24.29 40.09 -26.82
CA THR A 116 23.84 40.59 -28.12
C THR A 116 23.77 42.10 -28.07
N ALA A 117 24.57 42.68 -28.97
CA ALA A 117 24.81 44.08 -29.20
C ALA A 117 23.59 44.85 -29.74
N ASP A 118 23.78 46.17 -29.72
CA ASP A 118 23.38 47.17 -30.72
C ASP A 118 22.10 48.01 -30.55
N GLU A 119 22.39 49.33 -30.65
CA GLU A 119 21.60 50.46 -31.13
C GLU A 119 20.33 50.88 -30.37
N ILE A 120 20.43 51.96 -29.56
CA ILE A 120 19.71 53.25 -29.75
C ILE A 120 20.56 54.41 -29.26
#